data_AF-A0A7J7ZYG8-F1
#
_entry.id   AF-A0A7J7ZYG8-F1
#
_cell.length_a   1.000
_cell.length_b   1.000
_cell.length_c   1.000
_cell.angle_alpha   90.00
_cell.angle_beta   90.00
_cell.angle_gamma   90.00
#
_symmetry.space_group_name_H-M   'P 1'
#
loop_
_entity.id
_entity.type
_entity.pdbx_description
1 polymer ?
#
loop_
_entity_poly.entity_id
_entity_poly.type
_entity_poly.pdbx_seq_one_letter_code
_entity_poly.pdbx_strand_id
1 'polypeptide(L)'
;MTFVTDQSGDHTGWKVHYTSTAQPCPDPVAPPHGRIAPVQATYVLQDRFSVECAAGYELLRGHLPLRSFTAICQKDGSWDQPMPECSIVECGPPDDLPNGRVEYLAGSEVTTYKAAIQYRCTETFYTMARGDGKYVCEADGFWTSSKGEKSLPVCEPVCGLSARTTEGRIYGGQNAKLGDFPWQVLLLLGDTTAAGALLNDNWILTAAHAVYEQKEDASSLNIRMGALKRLSPHHTQAWAEAIFIHEGYRHAAGFDNDIALIKLQNKVAINSSIMPICLPGEAAESFMRTNDIGTVSGWGLTQRGFLARSLKFVDIPIVDHQTCAAAYEKKLNPEAKVTDNMLCAGVQSGGKDSCGGDSGGALVFLDNETHRWFVGGIVSWGSNNCGEAQVYGVYTKVINYIPWIKKIMNNF
;
A
#
# COMPACT_ATOMS: atom_id res chain seq x y z
N MET A 1 71.46 -31.54 -23.94
CA MET A 1 72.78 -32.20 -23.87
C MET A 1 72.82 -33.28 -24.93
N THR A 2 73.89 -33.33 -25.71
CA THR A 2 74.11 -34.33 -26.77
C THR A 2 75.37 -35.10 -26.41
N PHE A 3 75.30 -36.42 -26.41
CA PHE A 3 76.41 -37.29 -26.02
C PHE A 3 76.97 -37.99 -27.25
N VAL A 4 78.31 -38.01 -27.38
CA VAL A 4 79.02 -38.75 -28.42
C VAL A 4 79.92 -39.74 -27.71
N THR A 5 79.76 -41.03 -28.03
CA THR A 5 80.58 -42.12 -27.47
C THR A 5 81.67 -42.47 -28.47
N ASP A 6 82.93 -42.39 -28.07
CA ASP A 6 84.00 -43.12 -28.75
C ASP A 6 84.06 -44.54 -28.16
N GLN A 7 84.23 -45.55 -29.00
CA GLN A 7 84.15 -46.97 -28.61
C GLN A 7 85.39 -47.44 -27.79
N SER A 8 85.96 -46.57 -26.96
CA SER A 8 87.28 -46.73 -26.34
C SER A 8 87.29 -47.52 -25.02
N GLY A 9 86.15 -48.00 -24.52
CA GLY A 9 86.12 -48.91 -23.37
C GLY A 9 84.75 -49.16 -22.75
N ASP A 10 84.68 -50.22 -21.92
CA ASP A 10 83.49 -50.62 -21.15
C ASP A 10 83.62 -50.06 -19.71
N HIS A 11 82.81 -49.06 -19.38
CA HIS A 11 82.80 -48.41 -18.07
C HIS A 11 81.48 -48.70 -17.35
N THR A 12 81.50 -48.84 -16.02
CA THR A 12 80.33 -49.21 -15.18
C THR A 12 79.24 -48.12 -15.06
N GLY A 13 79.18 -47.20 -16.03
CA GLY A 13 78.24 -46.08 -16.10
C GLY A 13 78.75 -44.81 -15.45
N TRP A 14 78.11 -43.69 -15.80
CA TRP A 14 78.30 -42.38 -15.17
C TRP A 14 77.11 -42.06 -14.27
N LYS A 15 77.36 -41.34 -13.18
CA LYS A 15 76.31 -40.81 -12.30
C LYS A 15 76.32 -39.30 -12.42
N VAL A 16 75.31 -38.73 -13.08
CA VAL A 16 75.12 -37.28 -13.13
C VAL A 16 74.30 -36.88 -11.91
N HIS A 17 74.82 -35.91 -11.17
CA HIS A 17 74.05 -35.15 -10.19
C HIS A 17 73.67 -33.83 -10.85
N TYR A 18 72.37 -33.61 -11.01
CA TYR A 18 71.82 -32.33 -11.44
C TYR A 18 70.91 -31.81 -10.33
N THR A 19 70.89 -30.50 -10.17
CA THR A 19 69.97 -29.79 -9.29
C THR A 19 69.10 -28.90 -10.16
N SER A 20 67.78 -29.09 -10.12
CA SER A 20 66.83 -28.20 -10.80
C SER A 20 66.27 -27.20 -9.79
N THR A 21 66.53 -25.92 -9.98
CA THR A 21 65.82 -24.84 -9.28
C THR A 21 64.59 -24.48 -10.11
N ALA A 22 63.40 -24.61 -9.54
CA ALA A 22 62.17 -24.18 -10.22
C ALA A 22 62.26 -22.67 -10.49
N GLN A 23 61.95 -22.24 -11.71
CA GLN A 23 61.85 -20.82 -12.02
C GLN A 23 60.64 -20.25 -11.28
N PRO A 24 60.83 -19.29 -10.35
CA PRO A 24 59.72 -18.73 -9.60
C PRO A 24 58.86 -17.84 -10.50
N CYS A 25 57.56 -17.83 -10.23
CA CYS A 25 56.65 -16.86 -10.86
C CYS A 25 56.87 -15.45 -10.26
N PRO A 26 56.57 -14.38 -11.01
CA PRO A 26 56.63 -13.02 -10.50
C PRO A 26 55.78 -12.85 -9.24
N ASP A 27 56.29 -12.11 -8.25
CA ASP A 27 55.56 -11.87 -7.02
C ASP A 27 54.24 -11.13 -7.33
N PRO A 28 53.08 -11.71 -6.96
CA PRO A 28 51.80 -11.13 -7.28
C PRO A 28 51.56 -9.88 -6.42
N VAL A 29 51.14 -8.79 -7.06
CA VAL A 29 50.76 -7.54 -6.40
C VAL A 29 49.24 -7.49 -6.29
N ALA A 30 48.72 -7.33 -5.07
CA ALA A 30 47.28 -7.26 -4.86
C ALA A 30 46.70 -6.01 -5.56
N PRO A 31 45.53 -6.11 -6.21
CA PRO A 31 44.86 -4.94 -6.76
C PRO A 31 44.43 -3.99 -5.63
N PRO A 32 44.21 -2.70 -5.91
CA PRO A 32 43.62 -1.78 -4.94
C PRO A 32 42.34 -2.36 -4.34
N HIS A 33 42.18 -2.26 -3.02
CA HIS A 33 41.06 -2.87 -2.28
C HIS A 33 40.97 -4.41 -2.37
N GLY A 34 42.02 -5.10 -2.83
CA GLY A 34 42.15 -6.55 -2.80
C GLY A 34 43.22 -7.04 -1.83
N ARG A 35 43.12 -8.32 -1.46
CA ARG A 35 44.15 -9.06 -0.73
C ARG A 35 44.46 -10.39 -1.41
N ILE A 36 45.70 -10.83 -1.30
CA ILE A 36 46.17 -12.11 -1.84
C ILE A 36 46.25 -13.15 -0.70
N ALA A 37 45.81 -14.38 -0.96
CA ALA A 37 45.95 -15.49 -0.03
C ALA A 37 46.27 -16.82 -0.77
N PRO A 38 47.20 -17.65 -0.27
CA PRO A 38 48.14 -17.38 0.81
C PRO A 38 49.25 -16.41 0.37
N VAL A 39 49.80 -15.63 1.31
CA VAL A 39 50.98 -14.77 1.06
C VAL A 39 52.24 -15.62 1.26
N GLN A 40 53.04 -15.75 0.21
CA GLN A 40 54.31 -16.48 0.24
C GLN A 40 55.47 -15.56 -0.14
N ALA A 41 56.68 -15.90 0.32
CA ALA A 41 57.90 -15.16 -0.03
C ALA A 41 58.34 -15.39 -1.48
N THR A 42 58.04 -16.55 -2.04
CA THR A 42 58.29 -16.93 -3.44
C THR A 42 57.26 -17.95 -3.87
N TYR A 43 56.75 -17.85 -5.10
CA TYR A 43 55.81 -18.82 -5.68
C TYR A 43 56.52 -19.64 -6.76
N VAL A 44 56.46 -20.96 -6.67
CA VAL A 44 57.06 -21.89 -7.63
C VAL A 44 55.98 -22.72 -8.34
N LEU A 45 56.41 -23.53 -9.31
CA LEU A 45 55.53 -24.38 -10.12
C LEU A 45 54.44 -25.09 -9.29
N GLN A 46 53.17 -24.99 -9.73
CA GLN A 46 51.95 -25.50 -9.09
C GLN A 46 51.46 -24.74 -7.84
N ASP A 47 52.21 -23.77 -7.33
CA ASP A 47 51.70 -22.88 -6.30
C ASP A 47 50.53 -22.05 -6.85
N ARG A 48 49.61 -21.70 -5.95
CA ARG A 48 48.42 -20.94 -6.26
C ARG A 48 48.22 -19.81 -5.28
N PHE A 49 47.60 -18.75 -5.76
CA PHE A 49 47.04 -17.72 -4.90
C PHE A 49 45.65 -17.34 -5.37
N SER A 50 44.83 -16.87 -4.43
CA SER A 50 43.51 -16.32 -4.66
C SER A 50 43.48 -14.85 -4.30
N VAL A 51 42.57 -14.11 -4.92
CA VAL A 51 42.32 -12.70 -4.63
C VAL A 51 40.95 -12.57 -3.99
N GLU A 52 40.90 -11.83 -2.88
CA GLU A 52 39.65 -11.47 -2.20
C GLU A 52 39.55 -9.95 -2.13
N CYS A 53 38.41 -9.39 -2.51
CA CYS A 53 38.18 -7.95 -2.41
C CYS A 53 37.69 -7.55 -1.02
N ALA A 54 37.91 -6.29 -0.65
CA ALA A 54 37.35 -5.67 0.54
C ALA A 54 35.81 -5.64 0.45
N ALA A 55 35.14 -5.51 1.60
CA ALA A 55 33.69 -5.40 1.64
C ALA A 55 33.19 -4.22 0.78
N GLY A 56 32.22 -4.48 -0.09
CA GLY A 56 31.68 -3.49 -1.04
C GLY A 56 32.51 -3.32 -2.32
N TYR A 57 33.47 -4.22 -2.56
CA TYR A 57 34.18 -4.35 -3.82
C TYR A 57 33.97 -5.75 -4.40
N GLU A 58 33.84 -5.85 -5.72
CA GLU A 58 33.66 -7.10 -6.45
C GLU A 58 34.84 -7.41 -7.36
N LEU A 59 35.09 -8.71 -7.57
CA LEU A 59 36.14 -9.19 -8.46
C LEU A 59 35.67 -9.07 -9.90
N LEU A 60 36.38 -8.30 -10.72
CA LEU A 60 36.11 -8.13 -12.14
C LEU A 60 37.29 -8.62 -13.00
N ARG A 61 36.96 -9.19 -14.16
CA ARG A 61 37.89 -9.37 -15.29
C ARG A 61 37.39 -8.53 -16.46
N GLY A 62 37.95 -7.34 -16.63
CA GLY A 62 37.34 -6.32 -17.50
C GLY A 62 35.96 -5.95 -16.94
N HIS A 63 34.90 -6.22 -17.69
CA HIS A 63 33.52 -5.95 -17.26
C HIS A 63 32.77 -7.18 -16.71
N LEU A 64 33.46 -8.32 -16.55
CA LEU A 64 32.81 -9.57 -16.13
C LEU A 64 33.03 -9.83 -14.63
N PRO A 65 31.95 -9.92 -13.82
CA PRO A 65 32.05 -10.27 -12.42
C PRO A 65 32.44 -11.74 -12.23
N LEU A 66 33.40 -11.98 -11.34
CA LEU A 66 33.93 -13.28 -11.00
C LEU A 66 33.46 -13.69 -9.60
N ARG A 67 32.96 -14.92 -9.46
CA ARG A 67 32.62 -15.48 -8.14
C ARG A 67 33.85 -15.72 -7.26
N SER A 68 34.99 -16.05 -7.88
CA SER A 68 36.25 -16.32 -7.22
C SER A 68 37.39 -16.23 -8.23
N PHE A 69 38.60 -15.91 -7.77
CA PHE A 69 39.81 -15.88 -8.60
C PHE A 69 40.91 -16.72 -7.95
N THR A 70 41.59 -17.56 -8.74
CA THR A 70 42.74 -18.37 -8.30
C THR A 70 43.73 -18.55 -9.44
N ALA A 71 44.89 -17.92 -9.39
CA ALA A 71 45.95 -18.10 -10.38
C ALA A 71 46.96 -19.18 -9.95
N ILE A 72 47.53 -19.88 -10.93
CA ILE A 72 48.43 -21.02 -10.76
C ILE A 72 49.76 -20.73 -11.47
N CYS A 73 50.88 -20.96 -10.79
CA CYS A 73 52.22 -20.77 -11.34
C CYS A 73 52.57 -21.92 -12.32
N GLN A 74 52.91 -21.56 -13.56
CA GLN A 74 53.16 -22.49 -14.66
C GLN A 74 54.65 -22.87 -14.80
N LYS A 75 54.94 -23.82 -15.70
CA LYS A 75 56.30 -24.37 -15.91
C LYS A 75 57.28 -23.37 -16.50
N ASP A 76 56.77 -22.37 -17.22
CA ASP A 76 57.57 -21.29 -17.82
C ASP A 76 57.83 -20.13 -16.86
N GLY A 77 57.37 -20.23 -15.60
CA GLY A 77 57.48 -19.17 -14.61
C GLY A 77 56.48 -18.04 -14.82
N SER A 78 55.39 -18.26 -15.57
CA SER A 78 54.28 -17.30 -15.71
C SER A 78 53.03 -17.72 -14.94
N TRP A 79 52.14 -16.76 -14.66
CA TRP A 79 50.82 -17.03 -14.10
C TRP A 79 49.85 -17.44 -15.21
N ASP A 80 49.01 -18.45 -14.96
CA ASP A 80 48.04 -18.98 -15.93
C ASP A 80 46.92 -18.00 -16.34
N GLN A 81 46.72 -16.94 -15.56
CA GLN A 81 45.75 -15.89 -15.85
C GLN A 81 46.18 -14.55 -15.26
N PRO A 82 45.79 -13.42 -15.89
CA PRO A 82 46.13 -12.09 -15.42
C PRO A 82 45.40 -11.74 -14.11
N MET A 83 45.98 -10.81 -13.35
CA MET A 83 45.40 -10.26 -12.13
C MET A 83 44.01 -9.64 -12.40
N PRO A 84 42.98 -9.91 -11.57
CA PRO A 84 41.68 -9.26 -11.69
C PRO A 84 41.71 -7.87 -11.04
N GLU A 85 40.63 -7.13 -11.23
CA GLU A 85 40.40 -5.85 -10.56
C GLU A 85 39.40 -6.03 -9.41
N CYS A 86 39.59 -5.25 -8.34
CA CYS A 86 38.58 -5.09 -7.29
C CYS A 86 37.92 -3.73 -7.48
N SER A 87 36.71 -3.74 -8.04
CA SER A 87 35.96 -2.52 -8.35
C SER A 87 34.84 -2.32 -7.34
N ILE A 88 34.51 -1.07 -7.03
CA ILE A 88 33.46 -0.76 -6.06
C ILE A 88 32.10 -1.27 -6.58
N VAL A 89 31.31 -1.86 -5.70
CA VAL A 89 29.95 -2.32 -6.02
C VAL A 89 29.06 -1.12 -6.34
N GLU A 90 28.19 -1.29 -7.33
CA GLU A 90 27.22 -0.27 -7.77
C GLU A 90 25.80 -0.85 -7.74
N CYS A 91 24.90 -0.18 -7.03
CA CYS A 91 23.50 -0.60 -6.91
C CYS A 91 22.64 -0.17 -8.10
N GLY A 92 23.19 0.69 -8.96
CA GLY A 92 22.49 1.27 -10.10
C GLY A 92 21.44 2.32 -9.70
N PRO A 93 20.78 2.92 -10.70
CA PRO A 93 19.74 3.92 -10.47
C PRO A 93 18.63 3.33 -9.57
N PRO A 94 18.22 4.04 -8.51
CA PRO A 94 17.11 3.62 -7.68
C PRO A 94 15.80 3.63 -8.46
N ASP A 95 14.95 2.64 -8.19
CA ASP A 95 13.62 2.55 -8.81
C ASP A 95 12.74 3.76 -8.46
N ASP A 96 11.88 4.15 -9.40
CA ASP A 96 10.91 5.22 -9.21
C ASP A 96 9.86 4.83 -8.17
N LEU A 97 9.62 5.74 -7.22
CA LEU A 97 8.61 5.56 -6.16
C LEU A 97 7.24 6.04 -6.63
N PRO A 98 6.22 5.17 -6.75
CA PRO A 98 4.86 5.60 -7.06
C PRO A 98 4.33 6.58 -6.01
N ASN A 99 3.76 7.70 -6.46
CA ASN A 99 3.30 8.80 -5.62
C ASN A 99 4.40 9.39 -4.71
N GLY A 100 5.64 9.37 -5.18
CA GLY A 100 6.77 9.95 -4.48
C GLY A 100 7.90 10.35 -5.42
N ARG A 101 9.05 10.60 -4.82
CA ARG A 101 10.31 10.95 -5.48
C ARG A 101 11.48 10.37 -4.71
N VAL A 102 12.64 10.32 -5.38
CA VAL A 102 13.92 9.94 -4.79
C VAL A 102 14.87 11.13 -4.83
N GLU A 103 15.64 11.32 -3.75
CA GLU A 103 16.68 12.33 -3.63
C GLU A 103 18.02 11.64 -3.33
N TYR A 104 19.06 11.93 -4.11
CA TYR A 104 20.41 11.40 -3.87
C TYR A 104 21.10 12.21 -2.77
N LEU A 105 21.57 11.53 -1.71
CA LEU A 105 22.22 12.20 -0.57
C LEU A 105 23.75 12.26 -0.71
N ALA A 106 24.35 11.30 -1.41
CA ALA A 106 25.81 11.17 -1.54
C ALA A 106 26.42 12.05 -2.66
N GLY A 107 25.58 12.67 -3.48
CA GLY A 107 25.98 13.39 -4.69
C GLY A 107 25.05 13.04 -5.85
N SER A 108 25.01 13.89 -6.88
CA SER A 108 24.14 13.67 -8.05
C SER A 108 24.47 12.33 -8.71
N GLU A 109 23.48 11.45 -8.83
CA GLU A 109 23.57 10.14 -9.52
C GLU A 109 24.62 9.17 -8.95
N VAL A 110 25.08 9.39 -7.71
CA VAL A 110 26.03 8.46 -7.06
C VAL A 110 25.27 7.22 -6.55
N THR A 111 25.62 6.04 -7.09
CA THR A 111 24.95 4.76 -6.77
C THR A 111 25.89 3.66 -6.26
N THR A 112 27.13 4.03 -5.94
CA THR A 112 28.16 3.09 -5.47
C THR A 112 28.01 2.71 -3.99
N TYR A 113 28.74 1.69 -3.55
CA TYR A 113 28.71 1.18 -2.18
C TYR A 113 28.80 2.30 -1.13
N LYS A 114 27.89 2.24 -0.15
CA LYS A 114 27.63 3.24 0.90
C LYS A 114 27.08 4.60 0.44
N ALA A 115 26.76 4.77 -0.85
CA ALA A 115 25.88 5.85 -1.27
C ALA A 115 24.53 5.73 -0.55
N ALA A 116 23.90 6.86 -0.28
CA ALA A 116 22.60 6.93 0.37
C ALA A 116 21.61 7.73 -0.46
N ILE A 117 20.37 7.29 -0.44
CA ILE A 117 19.21 7.94 -1.09
C ILE A 117 18.09 8.14 -0.08
N GLN A 118 17.22 9.10 -0.38
CA GLN A 118 16.05 9.42 0.41
C GLN A 118 14.81 9.39 -0.49
N TYR A 119 13.95 8.43 -0.24
CA TYR A 119 12.60 8.41 -0.78
C TYR A 119 11.69 9.35 0.01
N ARG A 120 10.81 10.06 -0.70
CA ARG A 120 9.79 10.94 -0.13
C ARG A 120 8.47 10.77 -0.87
N CYS A 121 7.38 10.61 -0.13
CA CYS A 121 6.05 10.62 -0.72
C CYS A 121 5.65 12.05 -1.12
N THR A 122 4.73 12.14 -2.08
CA THR A 122 4.15 13.39 -2.52
C THR A 122 3.21 13.92 -1.44
N GLU A 123 3.69 14.92 -0.70
CA GLU A 123 2.86 15.75 0.17
C GLU A 123 1.79 16.48 -0.66
N THR A 124 0.61 16.80 -0.17
CA THR A 124 -0.01 16.59 1.15
C THR A 124 -0.90 15.33 1.22
N PHE A 125 -0.99 14.60 0.10
CA PHE A 125 -1.99 13.54 -0.13
C PHE A 125 -1.50 12.13 0.19
N TYR A 126 -0.19 11.93 0.27
CA TYR A 126 0.40 10.63 0.58
C TYR A 126 1.37 10.72 1.75
N THR A 127 1.44 9.64 2.52
CA THR A 127 2.39 9.48 3.62
C THR A 127 3.11 8.14 3.48
N MET A 128 4.31 8.05 4.03
CA MET A 128 5.08 6.81 3.98
C MET A 128 4.54 5.83 5.01
N ALA A 129 4.07 4.68 4.54
CA ALA A 129 3.41 3.67 5.38
C ALA A 129 4.37 3.07 6.43
N ARG A 130 5.61 2.80 6.00
CA ARG A 130 6.65 2.16 6.82
C ARG A 130 8.03 2.69 6.46
N GLY A 131 8.88 2.79 7.48
CA GLY A 131 10.26 3.23 7.33
C GLY A 131 10.39 4.75 7.28
N ASP A 132 11.64 5.19 7.19
CA ASP A 132 12.03 6.60 7.09
C ASP A 132 12.38 7.00 5.65
N GLY A 133 12.25 6.06 4.69
CA GLY A 133 12.55 6.26 3.28
C GLY A 133 14.04 6.30 2.95
N LYS A 134 14.92 6.05 3.93
CA LYS A 134 16.36 6.09 3.74
C LYS A 134 16.89 4.72 3.33
N TYR A 135 17.60 4.68 2.21
CA TYR A 135 18.23 3.47 1.69
C TYR A 135 19.72 3.70 1.44
N VAL A 136 20.51 2.67 1.67
CA VAL A 136 21.97 2.67 1.47
C VAL A 136 22.34 1.57 0.50
N CYS A 137 23.26 1.85 -0.41
CA CYS A 137 23.81 0.84 -1.32
C CYS A 137 24.72 -0.10 -0.52
N GLU A 138 24.30 -1.35 -0.34
CA GLU A 138 25.03 -2.35 0.42
C GLU A 138 25.93 -3.22 -0.45
N ALA A 139 26.80 -4.01 0.20
CA ALA A 139 27.87 -4.75 -0.47
C ALA A 139 27.38 -5.85 -1.45
N ASP A 140 26.09 -6.17 -1.41
CA ASP A 140 25.44 -7.13 -2.30
C ASP A 140 24.83 -6.47 -3.56
N GLY A 141 25.00 -5.15 -3.73
CA GLY A 141 24.51 -4.41 -4.89
C GLY A 141 23.04 -4.03 -4.79
N PHE A 142 22.43 -4.08 -3.59
CA PHE A 142 21.04 -3.67 -3.39
C PHE A 142 20.92 -2.44 -2.50
N TRP A 143 20.02 -1.54 -2.89
CA TRP A 143 19.50 -0.49 -2.02
C TRP A 143 18.77 -1.11 -0.85
N THR A 144 19.25 -0.84 0.37
CA THR A 144 18.76 -1.49 1.58
C THR A 144 18.35 -0.47 2.63
N SER A 145 17.17 -0.64 3.23
CA SER A 145 16.66 0.23 4.29
C SER A 145 17.37 -0.01 5.63
N SER A 146 17.15 0.88 6.60
CA SER A 146 17.65 0.72 7.98
C SER A 146 17.18 -0.57 8.66
N LYS A 147 16.11 -1.20 8.15
CA LYS A 147 15.56 -2.47 8.65
C LYS A 147 16.03 -3.70 7.84
N GLY A 148 16.89 -3.52 6.85
CA GLY A 148 17.35 -4.59 5.96
C GLY A 148 16.36 -4.91 4.83
N GLU A 149 15.36 -4.07 4.59
CA GLU A 149 14.37 -4.26 3.52
C GLU A 149 14.94 -3.77 2.19
N LYS A 150 14.79 -4.58 1.15
CA LYS A 150 15.22 -4.25 -0.23
C LYS A 150 14.07 -3.86 -1.15
N SER A 151 12.84 -3.96 -0.66
CA SER A 151 11.65 -3.51 -1.37
C SER A 151 11.49 -2.00 -1.23
N LEU A 152 10.92 -1.37 -2.25
CA LEU A 152 10.53 0.05 -2.20
C LEU A 152 9.61 0.35 -1.00
N PRO A 153 9.72 1.56 -0.42
CA PRO A 153 8.73 2.02 0.55
C PRO A 153 7.38 2.22 -0.15
N VAL A 154 6.29 2.16 0.62
CA VAL A 154 4.93 2.36 0.09
C VAL A 154 4.40 3.72 0.52
N CYS A 155 3.97 4.52 -0.46
CA CYS A 155 3.24 5.76 -0.23
C CYS A 155 1.74 5.47 -0.18
N GLU A 156 1.16 5.59 1.01
CA GLU A 156 -0.26 5.38 1.27
C GLU A 156 -1.01 6.71 1.25
N PRO A 157 -2.23 6.74 0.69
CA PRO A 157 -3.09 7.90 0.77
C PRO A 157 -3.37 8.33 2.21
N VAL A 158 -3.24 9.62 2.43
CA VAL A 158 -3.67 10.27 3.67
C VAL A 158 -5.20 10.29 3.71
N CYS A 159 -5.79 9.75 4.79
CA CYS A 159 -7.25 9.62 4.93
C CYS A 159 -7.89 10.76 5.75
N GLY A 160 -9.20 10.95 5.59
CA GLY A 160 -10.02 11.73 6.52
C GLY A 160 -9.79 13.25 6.48
N LEU A 161 -9.19 13.78 5.42
CA LEU A 161 -9.10 15.23 5.20
C LEU A 161 -10.38 15.75 4.56
N SER A 162 -10.86 16.89 5.04
CA SER A 162 -12.04 17.58 4.50
C SER A 162 -11.80 19.08 4.46
N ALA A 163 -12.37 19.76 3.47
CA ALA A 163 -12.39 21.22 3.38
C ALA A 163 -13.46 21.86 4.29
N ARG A 164 -14.29 21.07 4.97
CA ARG A 164 -15.34 21.60 5.87
C ARG A 164 -14.71 22.25 7.10
N THR A 165 -15.11 23.48 7.38
CA THR A 165 -14.91 24.11 8.70
C THR A 165 -16.02 23.65 9.64
N THR A 166 -15.67 23.23 10.86
CA THR A 166 -16.60 22.72 11.89
C THR A 166 -17.34 23.83 12.64
N GLU A 167 -17.23 25.08 12.18
CA GLU A 167 -17.85 26.23 12.82
C GLU A 167 -19.36 26.30 12.53
N GLY A 168 -20.12 25.53 13.33
CA GLY A 168 -21.57 25.74 13.50
C GLY A 168 -22.40 24.47 13.46
N ARG A 169 -23.37 24.36 14.39
CA ARG A 169 -24.46 23.40 14.26
C ARG A 169 -25.38 23.88 13.16
N ILE A 170 -25.37 23.20 12.02
CA ILE A 170 -26.20 23.60 10.89
C ILE A 170 -27.46 22.71 10.82
N TYR A 171 -28.63 23.35 10.71
CA TYR A 171 -29.91 22.67 10.72
C TYR A 171 -30.48 22.51 9.30
N GLY A 172 -30.71 21.25 8.88
CA GLY A 172 -31.36 20.91 7.61
C GLY A 172 -30.38 20.38 6.56
N GLY A 173 -30.90 19.77 5.49
CA GLY A 173 -30.08 19.23 4.40
C GLY A 173 -29.42 20.35 3.57
N GLN A 174 -28.10 20.40 3.60
CA GLN A 174 -27.29 21.44 2.93
C GLN A 174 -26.68 20.93 1.64
N ASN A 175 -26.26 21.84 0.76
CA ASN A 175 -25.45 21.48 -0.40
C ASN A 175 -23.98 21.36 0.02
N ALA A 176 -23.34 20.26 -0.36
CA ALA A 176 -21.91 20.08 -0.17
C ALA A 176 -21.11 20.98 -1.14
N LYS A 177 -19.95 21.44 -0.67
CA LYS A 177 -18.92 22.12 -1.47
C LYS A 177 -17.85 21.11 -1.90
N LEU A 178 -17.05 21.49 -2.89
CA LEU A 178 -16.00 20.63 -3.42
C LEU A 178 -14.93 20.43 -2.34
N GLY A 179 -14.55 19.18 -2.09
CA GLY A 179 -13.63 18.82 -1.01
C GLY A 179 -14.28 18.64 0.37
N ASP A 180 -15.58 18.87 0.52
CA ASP A 180 -16.26 18.61 1.81
C ASP A 180 -16.31 17.11 2.13
N PHE A 181 -16.59 16.28 1.12
CA PHE A 181 -16.69 14.82 1.22
C PHE A 181 -15.92 14.16 0.07
N PRO A 182 -14.59 14.25 0.06
CA PRO A 182 -13.75 13.78 -1.05
C PRO A 182 -13.74 12.24 -1.18
N TRP A 183 -14.20 11.53 -0.14
CA TRP A 183 -14.41 10.08 -0.16
C TRP A 183 -15.74 9.67 -0.78
N GLN A 184 -16.65 10.60 -1.10
CA GLN A 184 -17.98 10.25 -1.60
C GLN A 184 -17.90 9.54 -2.95
N VAL A 185 -18.51 8.37 -3.02
CA VAL A 185 -18.63 7.56 -4.24
C VAL A 185 -20.09 7.43 -4.65
N LEU A 186 -20.34 7.47 -5.95
CA LEU A 186 -21.59 7.14 -6.60
C LEU A 186 -21.46 5.79 -7.32
N LEU A 187 -22.33 4.85 -6.98
CA LEU A 187 -22.45 3.55 -7.62
C LEU A 187 -23.66 3.56 -8.55
N LEU A 188 -23.45 3.23 -9.82
CA LEU A 188 -24.52 3.15 -10.82
C LEU A 188 -24.89 1.68 -11.07
N LEU A 189 -26.13 1.34 -10.75
CA LEU A 189 -26.66 -0.03 -10.69
C LEU A 189 -27.85 -0.14 -11.65
N GLY A 190 -27.62 0.20 -12.92
CA GLY A 190 -28.67 0.32 -13.94
C GLY A 190 -29.61 1.50 -13.63
N ASP A 191 -30.88 1.19 -13.34
CA ASP A 191 -31.92 2.19 -13.02
C ASP A 191 -31.82 2.72 -11.58
N THR A 192 -31.02 2.07 -10.73
CA THR A 192 -30.85 2.44 -9.33
C THR A 192 -29.46 3.02 -9.07
N THR A 193 -29.35 3.75 -7.97
CA THR A 193 -28.08 4.34 -7.52
C THR A 193 -27.86 4.05 -6.06
N ALA A 194 -26.62 3.74 -5.72
CA ALA A 194 -26.15 3.61 -4.35
C ALA A 194 -24.94 4.54 -4.13
N ALA A 195 -24.49 4.60 -2.90
CA ALA A 195 -23.33 5.36 -2.49
C ALA A 195 -22.26 4.44 -1.87
N GLY A 196 -21.08 5.01 -1.69
CA GLY A 196 -19.98 4.36 -0.98
C GLY A 196 -18.97 5.38 -0.51
N ALA A 197 -17.94 4.88 0.17
CA ALA A 197 -16.82 5.68 0.65
C ALA A 197 -15.50 5.08 0.16
N LEU A 198 -14.64 5.91 -0.44
CA LEU A 198 -13.30 5.49 -0.84
C LEU A 198 -12.46 5.14 0.41
N LEU A 199 -11.82 3.99 0.39
CA LEU A 199 -10.77 3.54 1.31
C LEU A 199 -9.46 3.41 0.51
N ASN A 200 -8.36 3.94 1.04
CA ASN A 200 -7.08 4.06 0.33
C ASN A 200 -7.25 4.70 -1.08
N ASP A 201 -6.66 4.11 -2.12
CA ASP A 201 -6.75 4.57 -3.50
C ASP A 201 -7.43 3.55 -4.42
N ASN A 202 -7.91 2.43 -3.90
CA ASN A 202 -8.42 1.32 -4.70
C ASN A 202 -9.51 0.47 -4.04
N TRP A 203 -10.08 0.91 -2.92
CA TRP A 203 -11.14 0.19 -2.23
C TRP A 203 -12.35 1.11 -1.99
N ILE A 204 -13.55 0.54 -2.02
CA ILE A 204 -14.78 1.27 -1.66
C ILE A 204 -15.54 0.47 -0.62
N LEU A 205 -15.93 1.15 0.45
CA LEU A 205 -16.84 0.65 1.47
C LEU A 205 -18.28 1.00 1.08
N THR A 206 -19.18 0.02 1.13
CA THR A 206 -20.61 0.23 0.86
C THR A 206 -21.45 -0.81 1.62
N ALA A 207 -22.77 -0.78 1.44
CA ALA A 207 -23.70 -1.76 2.00
C ALA A 207 -23.76 -3.02 1.13
N ALA A 208 -23.96 -4.18 1.74
CA ALA A 208 -24.11 -5.43 1.01
C ALA A 208 -25.36 -5.45 0.14
N HIS A 209 -26.50 -4.96 0.68
CA HIS A 209 -27.76 -4.92 -0.05
C HIS A 209 -27.68 -4.06 -1.32
N ALA A 210 -26.78 -3.07 -1.34
CA ALA A 210 -26.61 -2.16 -2.46
C ALA A 210 -25.96 -2.83 -3.67
N VAL A 211 -25.09 -3.84 -3.45
CA VAL A 211 -24.29 -4.45 -4.52
C VAL A 211 -24.41 -5.98 -4.60
N TYR A 212 -25.41 -6.55 -3.91
CA TYR A 212 -25.61 -7.99 -3.85
C TYR A 212 -25.85 -8.61 -5.23
N GLU A 213 -26.69 -7.98 -6.05
CA GLU A 213 -27.04 -8.46 -7.40
C GLU A 213 -25.87 -8.37 -8.38
N GLN A 214 -24.90 -7.48 -8.13
CA GLN A 214 -23.73 -7.25 -9.00
C GLN A 214 -22.55 -8.14 -8.63
N LYS A 215 -22.66 -8.97 -7.59
CA LYS A 215 -21.54 -9.77 -7.07
C LYS A 215 -20.88 -10.65 -8.14
N GLU A 216 -21.68 -11.30 -8.98
CA GLU A 216 -21.19 -12.22 -10.02
C GLU A 216 -20.72 -11.49 -11.29
N ASP A 217 -21.10 -10.22 -11.47
CA ASP A 217 -20.67 -9.36 -12.58
C ASP A 217 -20.18 -8.01 -12.06
N ALA A 218 -19.09 -8.05 -11.28
CA ALA A 218 -18.48 -6.85 -10.75
C ALA A 218 -18.06 -5.88 -11.87
N SER A 219 -17.67 -6.40 -13.04
CA SER A 219 -17.14 -5.61 -14.14
C SER A 219 -18.12 -4.59 -14.74
N SER A 220 -19.44 -4.85 -14.62
CA SER A 220 -20.48 -3.93 -15.07
C SER A 220 -20.76 -2.79 -14.10
N LEU A 221 -20.22 -2.83 -12.88
CA LEU A 221 -20.41 -1.80 -11.88
C LEU A 221 -19.65 -0.52 -12.26
N ASN A 222 -20.40 0.48 -12.70
CA ASN A 222 -19.89 1.81 -13.01
C ASN A 222 -19.80 2.66 -11.72
N ILE A 223 -18.59 3.12 -11.42
CA ILE A 223 -18.26 3.83 -10.19
C ILE A 223 -17.78 5.24 -10.53
N ARG A 224 -18.34 6.26 -9.85
CA ARG A 224 -17.97 7.67 -10.06
C ARG A 224 -17.59 8.36 -8.76
N MET A 225 -16.59 9.23 -8.83
CA MET A 225 -16.13 10.03 -7.68
C MET A 225 -15.59 11.40 -8.13
N GLY A 226 -15.29 12.28 -7.18
CA GLY A 226 -14.71 13.60 -7.45
C GLY A 226 -15.68 14.62 -8.05
N ALA A 227 -16.99 14.38 -7.97
CA ALA A 227 -18.01 15.28 -8.53
C ALA A 227 -19.13 15.56 -7.51
N LEU A 228 -19.56 16.81 -7.42
CA LEU A 228 -20.71 17.19 -6.58
C LEU A 228 -22.05 16.93 -7.26
N LYS A 229 -22.10 17.02 -8.59
CA LYS A 229 -23.34 16.83 -9.35
C LYS A 229 -23.42 15.40 -9.85
N ARG A 230 -24.49 14.67 -9.49
CA ARG A 230 -24.72 13.26 -9.87
C ARG A 230 -24.65 13.02 -11.37
N LEU A 231 -25.10 14.00 -12.16
CA LEU A 231 -25.15 13.96 -13.63
C LEU A 231 -24.01 14.78 -14.29
N SER A 232 -22.94 15.09 -13.56
CA SER A 232 -21.80 15.81 -14.11
C SER A 232 -21.07 14.97 -15.16
N PRO A 233 -20.73 15.52 -16.34
CA PRO A 233 -19.79 14.86 -17.25
C PRO A 233 -18.36 14.90 -16.70
N HIS A 234 -18.05 15.85 -15.80
CA HIS A 234 -16.76 15.95 -15.13
C HIS A 234 -16.80 15.15 -13.83
N HIS A 235 -16.30 13.92 -13.89
CA HIS A 235 -16.14 13.00 -12.77
C HIS A 235 -14.94 12.08 -13.07
N THR A 236 -14.39 11.46 -12.02
CA THR A 236 -13.45 10.36 -12.19
C THR A 236 -14.23 9.06 -12.25
N GLN A 237 -14.08 8.36 -13.38
CA GLN A 237 -14.69 7.05 -13.63
C GLN A 237 -13.74 5.95 -13.12
N ALA A 238 -14.29 4.96 -12.42
CA ALA A 238 -13.62 3.74 -12.01
C ALA A 238 -14.52 2.52 -12.30
N TRP A 239 -13.92 1.33 -12.20
CA TRP A 239 -14.57 0.04 -12.45
C TRP A 239 -14.19 -0.94 -11.35
N ALA A 240 -15.12 -1.81 -10.98
CA ALA A 240 -14.85 -2.86 -9.99
C ALA A 240 -14.08 -4.03 -10.63
N GLU A 241 -13.09 -4.53 -9.89
CA GLU A 241 -12.40 -5.79 -10.15
C GLU A 241 -13.14 -6.93 -9.47
N ALA A 242 -13.54 -6.73 -8.21
CA ALA A 242 -14.22 -7.72 -7.40
C ALA A 242 -15.10 -7.05 -6.34
N ILE A 243 -16.17 -7.75 -5.94
CA ILE A 243 -17.09 -7.34 -4.88
C ILE A 243 -17.07 -8.41 -3.78
N PHE A 244 -16.88 -7.97 -2.54
CA PHE A 244 -16.81 -8.82 -1.35
C PHE A 244 -17.98 -8.49 -0.43
N ILE A 245 -18.98 -9.35 -0.43
CA ILE A 245 -20.11 -9.30 0.50
C ILE A 245 -19.72 -10.01 1.80
N HIS A 246 -20.05 -9.43 2.96
CA HIS A 246 -19.82 -10.09 4.24
C HIS A 246 -20.56 -11.44 4.32
N GLU A 247 -19.87 -12.49 4.74
CA GLU A 247 -20.37 -13.87 4.78
C GLU A 247 -21.60 -14.05 5.70
N GLY A 248 -21.75 -13.19 6.70
CA GLY A 248 -22.90 -13.15 7.60
C GLY A 248 -24.14 -12.47 7.01
N TYR A 249 -24.03 -11.76 5.88
CA TYR A 249 -25.16 -11.09 5.26
C TYR A 249 -26.10 -12.10 4.59
N ARG A 250 -27.40 -12.02 4.88
CA ARG A 250 -28.42 -12.89 4.29
C ARG A 250 -29.46 -12.07 3.56
N HIS A 251 -29.37 -12.06 2.23
CA HIS A 251 -30.33 -11.37 1.38
C HIS A 251 -31.77 -11.85 1.65
N ALA A 252 -32.72 -10.90 1.71
CA ALA A 252 -34.14 -11.13 2.03
C ALA A 252 -34.46 -11.68 3.44
N ALA A 253 -33.48 -11.78 4.35
CA ALA A 253 -33.68 -12.25 5.73
C ALA A 253 -33.32 -11.20 6.80
N GLY A 254 -33.24 -9.93 6.41
CA GLY A 254 -32.86 -8.79 7.26
C GLY A 254 -31.63 -8.06 6.77
N PHE A 255 -31.17 -7.10 7.55
CA PHE A 255 -30.04 -6.21 7.24
C PHE A 255 -28.84 -6.39 8.19
N ASP A 256 -28.82 -7.47 8.97
CA ASP A 256 -27.65 -7.77 9.81
C ASP A 256 -26.44 -8.10 8.93
N ASN A 257 -25.26 -7.60 9.32
CA ASN A 257 -24.03 -7.70 8.53
C ASN A 257 -24.11 -7.06 7.13
N ASP A 258 -24.91 -6.01 6.97
CA ASP A 258 -25.05 -5.28 5.71
C ASP A 258 -23.83 -4.40 5.39
N ILE A 259 -22.75 -5.04 4.95
CA ILE A 259 -21.48 -4.41 4.58
C ILE A 259 -20.82 -5.16 3.42
N ALA A 260 -20.25 -4.39 2.50
CA ALA A 260 -19.48 -4.90 1.38
C ALA A 260 -18.24 -4.03 1.08
N LEU A 261 -17.24 -4.66 0.48
CA LEU A 261 -16.07 -4.00 -0.10
C LEU A 261 -16.06 -4.20 -1.61
N ILE A 262 -15.65 -3.16 -2.33
CA ILE A 262 -15.41 -3.22 -3.77
C ILE A 262 -13.94 -2.90 -4.01
N LYS A 263 -13.22 -3.82 -4.68
CA LYS A 263 -11.87 -3.58 -5.18
C LYS A 263 -11.96 -2.88 -6.53
N LEU A 264 -11.22 -1.79 -6.71
CA LEU A 264 -11.10 -1.11 -8.00
C LEU A 264 -10.03 -1.78 -8.86
N GLN A 265 -10.31 -1.90 -10.17
CA GLN A 265 -9.35 -2.44 -11.15
C GLN A 265 -8.05 -1.62 -11.22
N ASN A 266 -8.14 -0.31 -10.98
CA ASN A 266 -7.01 0.61 -11.01
C ASN A 266 -7.09 1.56 -9.82
N LYS A 267 -5.91 1.97 -9.32
CA LYS A 267 -5.80 3.01 -8.31
C LYS A 267 -6.30 4.35 -8.85
N VAL A 268 -7.00 5.11 -8.02
CA VAL A 268 -7.46 6.47 -8.34
C VAL A 268 -6.43 7.51 -7.90
N ALA A 269 -6.26 8.56 -8.69
CA ALA A 269 -5.36 9.65 -8.35
C ALA A 269 -5.93 10.51 -7.20
N ILE A 270 -5.28 10.46 -6.04
CA ILE A 270 -5.68 11.23 -4.86
C ILE A 270 -5.39 12.72 -5.06
N ASN A 271 -6.39 13.56 -4.77
CA ASN A 271 -6.33 15.01 -4.88
C ASN A 271 -7.38 15.65 -3.96
N SER A 272 -7.50 16.98 -3.94
CA SER A 272 -8.43 17.70 -3.04
C SER A 272 -9.91 17.32 -3.18
N SER A 273 -10.32 16.73 -4.31
CA SER A 273 -11.70 16.28 -4.57
C SER A 273 -11.89 14.77 -4.42
N ILE A 274 -10.81 13.99 -4.33
CA ILE A 274 -10.81 12.52 -4.20
C ILE A 274 -9.78 12.12 -3.16
N MET A 275 -10.24 11.76 -1.97
CA MET A 275 -9.39 11.30 -0.85
C MET A 275 -10.17 10.27 -0.03
N PRO A 276 -9.50 9.26 0.55
CA PRO A 276 -10.20 8.25 1.32
C PRO A 276 -10.68 8.75 2.67
N ILE A 277 -11.72 8.10 3.18
CA ILE A 277 -12.15 8.25 4.58
C ILE A 277 -11.28 7.36 5.47
N CYS A 278 -11.03 7.77 6.72
CA CYS A 278 -10.34 6.88 7.67
C CYS A 278 -11.27 5.78 8.17
N LEU A 279 -10.70 4.61 8.43
CA LEU A 279 -11.37 3.57 9.20
C LEU A 279 -11.35 3.93 10.70
N PRO A 280 -12.38 3.51 11.47
CA PRO A 280 -12.44 3.78 12.90
C PRO A 280 -11.29 3.08 13.65
N GLY A 281 -10.53 3.85 14.43
CA GLY A 281 -9.50 3.35 15.34
C GLY A 281 -10.08 2.85 16.68
N GLU A 282 -9.22 2.43 17.60
CA GLU A 282 -9.63 1.93 18.93
C GLU A 282 -10.39 2.99 19.76
N ALA A 283 -10.01 4.27 19.59
CA ALA A 283 -10.67 5.40 20.25
C ALA A 283 -11.98 5.84 19.55
N ALA A 284 -12.36 5.25 18.41
CA ALA A 284 -13.50 5.74 17.64
C ALA A 284 -14.83 5.72 18.43
N GLU A 285 -15.01 4.76 19.34
CA GLU A 285 -16.23 4.70 20.17
C GLU A 285 -16.43 5.92 21.07
N SER A 286 -15.36 6.64 21.45
CA SER A 286 -15.52 7.85 22.28
C SER A 286 -16.14 9.03 21.53
N PHE A 287 -16.14 8.99 20.19
CA PHE A 287 -16.73 10.01 19.31
C PHE A 287 -18.05 9.56 18.68
N MET A 288 -18.55 8.38 19.07
CA MET A 288 -19.77 7.77 18.55
C MET A 288 -20.77 7.43 19.67
N ARG A 289 -20.83 8.27 20.71
CA ARG A 289 -21.77 8.10 21.83
C ARG A 289 -23.12 8.72 21.51
N THR A 290 -24.15 8.37 22.30
CA THR A 290 -25.47 9.01 22.18
C THR A 290 -25.35 10.53 22.25
N ASN A 291 -26.02 11.21 21.31
CA ASN A 291 -25.97 12.65 21.04
C ASN A 291 -24.69 13.18 20.36
N ASP A 292 -23.67 12.35 20.13
CA ASP A 292 -22.56 12.76 19.26
C ASP A 292 -23.07 12.93 17.82
N ILE A 293 -22.49 13.90 17.13
CA ILE A 293 -22.96 14.33 15.81
C ILE A 293 -22.16 13.63 14.73
N GLY A 294 -22.84 12.85 13.90
CA GLY A 294 -22.30 12.36 12.64
C GLY A 294 -22.85 13.15 11.46
N THR A 295 -22.14 13.10 10.34
CA THR A 295 -22.61 13.65 9.06
C THR A 295 -22.86 12.54 8.06
N VAL A 296 -24.01 12.58 7.40
CA VAL A 296 -24.29 11.73 6.22
C VAL A 296 -24.33 12.61 4.97
N SER A 297 -23.79 12.11 3.88
CA SER A 297 -23.85 12.77 2.57
C SER A 297 -24.36 11.83 1.48
N GLY A 298 -25.10 12.40 0.52
CA GLY A 298 -25.56 11.64 -0.64
C GLY A 298 -26.49 12.42 -1.58
N TRP A 299 -26.99 11.71 -2.60
CA TRP A 299 -27.87 12.24 -3.65
C TRP A 299 -29.28 11.65 -3.57
N GLY A 300 -29.61 11.02 -2.45
CA GLY A 300 -30.87 10.36 -2.19
C GLY A 300 -32.08 11.28 -2.33
N LEU A 301 -33.24 10.64 -2.20
CA LEU A 301 -34.54 11.28 -2.32
C LEU A 301 -34.62 12.44 -1.33
N THR A 302 -34.96 13.60 -1.87
CA THR A 302 -35.27 14.78 -1.07
C THR A 302 -36.70 14.70 -0.55
N GLN A 303 -37.08 15.59 0.38
CA GLN A 303 -38.47 15.76 0.87
C GLN A 303 -39.52 15.96 -0.24
N ARG A 304 -39.09 16.20 -1.49
CA ARG A 304 -39.94 16.34 -2.68
C ARG A 304 -40.13 15.04 -3.47
N GLY A 305 -39.57 13.92 -3.02
CA GLY A 305 -39.65 12.62 -3.70
C GLY A 305 -38.75 12.48 -4.94
N PHE A 306 -37.79 13.40 -5.14
CA PHE A 306 -36.83 13.34 -6.25
C PHE A 306 -35.40 13.25 -5.74
N LEU A 307 -34.57 12.50 -6.46
CA LEU A 307 -33.13 12.44 -6.24
C LEU A 307 -32.49 13.82 -6.38
N ALA A 308 -31.60 14.16 -5.47
CA ALA A 308 -30.87 15.43 -5.54
C ALA A 308 -29.92 15.44 -6.76
N ARG A 309 -29.85 16.59 -7.45
CA ARG A 309 -28.86 16.81 -8.53
C ARG A 309 -27.46 17.11 -7.99
N SER A 310 -27.41 17.80 -6.86
CA SER A 310 -26.17 18.17 -6.16
C SER A 310 -26.04 17.37 -4.87
N LEU A 311 -24.82 17.04 -4.49
CA LEU A 311 -24.51 16.31 -3.26
C LEU A 311 -25.03 17.13 -2.08
N LYS A 312 -25.79 16.47 -1.22
CA LYS A 312 -26.28 17.06 0.00
C LYS A 312 -25.69 16.36 1.20
N PHE A 313 -25.71 17.04 2.34
CA PHE A 313 -25.34 16.45 3.61
C PHE A 313 -26.23 16.93 4.74
N VAL A 314 -26.26 16.16 5.82
CA VAL A 314 -26.98 16.49 7.04
C VAL A 314 -26.21 16.02 8.26
N ASP A 315 -26.17 16.88 9.28
CA ASP A 315 -25.63 16.55 10.59
C ASP A 315 -26.76 16.01 11.48
N ILE A 316 -26.56 14.79 12.00
CA ILE A 316 -27.54 14.04 12.79
C ILE A 316 -26.90 13.45 14.06
N PRO A 317 -27.60 13.48 15.20
CA PRO A 317 -27.10 12.89 16.42
C PRO A 317 -27.27 11.36 16.40
N ILE A 318 -26.34 10.66 17.05
CA ILE A 318 -26.51 9.24 17.38
C ILE A 318 -27.63 9.11 18.41
N VAL A 319 -28.48 8.13 18.18
CA VAL A 319 -29.60 7.75 19.03
C VAL A 319 -29.18 6.57 19.88
N ASP A 320 -29.62 6.56 21.14
CA ASP A 320 -29.44 5.42 22.02
C ASP A 320 -30.00 4.13 21.40
N HIS A 321 -29.23 3.05 21.49
CA HIS A 321 -29.52 1.80 20.82
C HIS A 321 -30.86 1.19 21.29
N GLN A 322 -31.13 1.20 22.60
CA GLN A 322 -32.37 0.64 23.16
C GLN A 322 -33.58 1.47 22.74
N THR A 323 -33.43 2.79 22.72
CA THR A 323 -34.46 3.72 22.26
C THR A 323 -34.81 3.47 20.79
N CYS A 324 -33.80 3.25 19.94
CA CYS A 324 -34.01 2.94 18.53
C CYS A 324 -34.69 1.56 18.33
N ALA A 325 -34.20 0.52 18.99
CA ALA A 325 -34.78 -0.81 18.92
C ALA A 325 -36.25 -0.81 19.35
N ALA A 326 -36.56 -0.15 20.48
CA ALA A 326 -37.93 -0.03 20.98
C ALA A 326 -38.85 0.79 20.05
N ALA A 327 -38.30 1.75 19.28
CA ALA A 327 -39.07 2.50 18.30
C ALA A 327 -39.50 1.62 17.12
N TYR A 328 -38.60 0.76 16.64
CA TYR A 328 -38.87 -0.17 15.54
C TYR A 328 -39.80 -1.31 15.95
N GLU A 329 -39.64 -1.88 17.14
CA GLU A 329 -40.54 -2.91 17.69
C GLU A 329 -42.00 -2.44 17.81
N LYS A 330 -42.20 -1.13 18.07
CA LYS A 330 -43.54 -0.54 18.23
C LYS A 330 -44.22 -0.16 16.92
N LYS A 331 -43.45 0.16 15.87
CA LYS A 331 -43.96 0.80 14.63
C LYS A 331 -43.92 -0.06 13.38
N LEU A 332 -42.95 -0.98 13.25
CA LEU A 332 -42.78 -1.80 12.06
C LEU A 332 -42.80 -3.30 12.42
N ASN A 333 -43.25 -4.10 11.46
CA ASN A 333 -43.38 -5.56 11.50
C ASN A 333 -42.23 -6.26 12.30
N PRO A 334 -42.49 -7.35 13.05
CA PRO A 334 -41.53 -8.03 13.92
C PRO A 334 -40.28 -8.62 13.24
N GLU A 335 -40.14 -8.50 11.92
CA GLU A 335 -39.01 -9.02 11.14
C GLU A 335 -37.81 -8.05 11.08
N ALA A 336 -38.01 -6.75 11.34
CA ALA A 336 -36.95 -5.74 11.27
C ALA A 336 -36.36 -5.44 12.66
N LYS A 337 -35.44 -6.30 13.13
CA LYS A 337 -34.77 -6.14 14.42
C LYS A 337 -33.46 -5.36 14.28
N VAL A 338 -33.30 -4.31 15.10
CA VAL A 338 -32.03 -3.60 15.27
C VAL A 338 -31.07 -4.50 16.06
N THR A 339 -29.90 -4.82 15.50
CA THR A 339 -28.91 -5.72 16.12
C THR A 339 -27.73 -4.95 16.70
N ASP A 340 -26.89 -5.58 17.53
CA ASP A 340 -25.67 -4.97 18.10
C ASP A 340 -24.63 -4.57 17.04
N ASN A 341 -24.81 -5.05 15.81
CA ASN A 341 -24.03 -4.66 14.64
C ASN A 341 -24.52 -3.38 13.96
N MET A 342 -25.52 -2.72 14.53
CA MET A 342 -26.14 -1.53 14.00
C MET A 342 -26.06 -0.38 15.00
N LEU A 343 -26.03 0.84 14.47
CA LEU A 343 -26.23 2.06 15.22
C LEU A 343 -27.35 2.87 14.57
N CYS A 344 -28.01 3.72 15.35
CA CYS A 344 -29.07 4.58 14.84
C CYS A 344 -28.66 6.05 14.94
N ALA A 345 -29.06 6.84 13.95
CA ALA A 345 -28.86 8.28 13.97
C ALA A 345 -30.08 8.99 13.36
N GLY A 346 -30.41 10.16 13.90
CA GLY A 346 -31.57 10.92 13.45
C GLY A 346 -32.13 11.82 14.54
N VAL A 347 -33.08 12.68 14.17
CA VAL A 347 -33.70 13.62 15.11
C VAL A 347 -35.09 13.12 15.50
N GLN A 348 -35.40 13.10 16.80
CA GLN A 348 -36.68 12.61 17.32
C GLN A 348 -37.90 13.32 16.73
N SER A 349 -37.80 14.61 16.43
CA SER A 349 -38.86 15.41 15.79
C SER A 349 -39.13 15.04 14.33
N GLY A 350 -38.31 14.17 13.73
CA GLY A 350 -38.30 13.92 12.30
C GLY A 350 -37.67 15.06 11.50
N GLY A 351 -37.83 14.99 10.17
CA GLY A 351 -37.40 16.01 9.20
C GLY A 351 -35.93 15.96 8.76
N LYS A 352 -35.07 15.23 9.48
CA LYS A 352 -33.67 14.98 9.12
C LYS A 352 -33.36 13.49 9.20
N ASP A 353 -33.05 12.89 8.05
CA ASP A 353 -32.74 11.48 7.93
C ASP A 353 -31.96 11.21 6.63
N SER A 354 -31.27 10.07 6.57
CA SER A 354 -30.82 9.48 5.29
C SER A 354 -32.02 8.90 4.55
N CYS A 355 -32.04 8.99 3.22
CA CYS A 355 -33.21 8.60 2.44
C CYS A 355 -32.84 7.65 1.29
N GLY A 356 -33.86 7.07 0.63
CA GLY A 356 -33.65 6.17 -0.51
C GLY A 356 -32.72 6.78 -1.56
N GLY A 357 -31.69 6.04 -1.97
CA GLY A 357 -30.63 6.53 -2.87
C GLY A 357 -29.33 6.98 -2.17
N ASP A 358 -29.31 7.00 -0.84
CA ASP A 358 -28.09 7.14 -0.04
C ASP A 358 -27.54 5.78 0.47
N SER A 359 -28.20 4.67 0.12
CA SER A 359 -27.82 3.30 0.50
C SER A 359 -26.34 3.03 0.28
N GLY A 360 -25.65 2.51 1.29
CA GLY A 360 -24.21 2.28 1.26
C GLY A 360 -23.33 3.52 1.49
N GLY A 361 -23.92 4.71 1.61
CA GLY A 361 -23.21 5.94 1.94
C GLY A 361 -22.62 5.92 3.35
N ALA A 362 -21.61 6.76 3.58
CA ALA A 362 -20.94 6.85 4.88
C ALA A 362 -21.65 7.80 5.84
N LEU A 363 -21.83 7.34 7.08
CA LEU A 363 -22.00 8.19 8.25
C LEU A 363 -20.63 8.43 8.87
N VAL A 364 -20.15 9.67 8.78
CA VAL A 364 -18.79 10.05 9.19
C VAL A 364 -18.79 10.90 10.46
N PHE A 365 -17.72 10.76 11.23
CA PHE A 365 -17.47 11.46 12.48
C PHE A 365 -16.10 12.13 12.42
N LEU A 366 -15.92 13.19 13.19
CA LEU A 366 -14.64 13.87 13.33
C LEU A 366 -13.96 13.41 14.62
N ASP A 367 -12.77 12.85 14.48
CA ASP A 367 -11.84 12.68 15.59
C ASP A 367 -11.18 14.03 15.89
N ASN A 368 -11.49 14.59 17.07
CA ASN A 368 -10.99 15.90 17.49
C ASN A 368 -9.52 15.88 17.92
N GLU A 369 -8.94 14.71 18.20
CA GLU A 369 -7.53 14.58 18.59
C GLU A 369 -6.64 14.55 17.34
N THR A 370 -7.03 13.78 16.33
CA THR A 370 -6.26 13.64 15.08
C THR A 370 -6.67 14.64 14.00
N HIS A 371 -7.80 15.35 14.20
CA HIS A 371 -8.46 16.19 13.19
C HIS A 371 -8.75 15.43 11.89
N ARG A 372 -9.08 14.14 11.99
CA ARG A 372 -9.41 13.28 10.86
C ARG A 372 -10.87 12.85 10.90
N TRP A 373 -11.50 12.88 9.74
CA TRP A 373 -12.80 12.26 9.54
C TRP A 373 -12.65 10.76 9.38
N PHE A 374 -13.52 9.99 10.04
CA PHE A 374 -13.59 8.55 9.90
C PHE A 374 -15.02 8.07 9.70
N VAL A 375 -15.19 6.88 9.09
CA VAL A 375 -16.50 6.28 8.86
C VAL A 375 -16.93 5.45 10.06
N GLY A 376 -18.01 5.86 10.73
CA GLY A 376 -18.57 5.12 11.86
C GLY A 376 -19.75 4.22 11.48
N GLY A 377 -20.49 4.62 10.44
CA GLY A 377 -21.67 3.90 9.96
C GLY A 377 -21.77 3.80 8.45
N ILE A 378 -22.49 2.80 7.96
CA ILE A 378 -22.89 2.65 6.55
C ILE A 378 -24.41 2.72 6.49
N VAL A 379 -24.98 3.58 5.62
CA VAL A 379 -26.43 3.69 5.43
C VAL A 379 -26.98 2.32 5.00
N SER A 380 -27.81 1.71 5.84
CA SER A 380 -28.32 0.35 5.64
C SER A 380 -29.82 0.34 5.37
N TRP A 381 -30.65 0.69 6.35
CA TRP A 381 -32.10 0.69 6.22
C TRP A 381 -32.76 1.75 7.11
N GLY A 382 -34.07 1.97 6.94
CA GLY A 382 -34.80 3.03 7.65
C GLY A 382 -36.31 2.93 7.43
N SER A 383 -37.07 3.93 7.88
CA SER A 383 -38.49 4.04 7.49
C SER A 383 -38.61 4.25 5.97
N ASN A 384 -39.68 3.72 5.38
CA ASN A 384 -40.06 4.06 4.00
C ASN A 384 -40.39 5.55 3.83
N ASN A 385 -40.74 6.23 4.93
CA ASN A 385 -40.99 7.67 4.95
C ASN A 385 -39.79 8.40 5.55
N CYS A 386 -38.97 9.02 4.71
CA CYS A 386 -37.77 9.71 5.16
C CYS A 386 -38.09 10.89 6.07
N GLY A 387 -37.42 10.95 7.23
CA GLY A 387 -37.64 12.00 8.22
C GLY A 387 -38.97 11.84 8.99
N GLU A 388 -39.51 10.63 9.09
CA GLU A 388 -40.64 10.34 9.97
C GLU A 388 -40.26 10.58 11.44
N ALA A 389 -41.14 11.23 12.21
CA ALA A 389 -40.89 11.44 13.63
C ALA A 389 -40.81 10.09 14.37
N GLN A 390 -39.87 9.97 15.31
CA GLN A 390 -39.62 8.76 16.09
C GLN A 390 -39.26 7.51 15.28
N VAL A 391 -38.77 7.68 14.04
CA VAL A 391 -38.08 6.63 13.29
C VAL A 391 -36.72 7.18 12.87
N TYR A 392 -35.69 6.34 12.96
CA TYR A 392 -34.29 6.78 12.85
C TYR A 392 -33.61 6.00 11.74
N GLY A 393 -32.68 6.62 11.01
CA GLY A 393 -31.83 5.89 10.08
C GLY A 393 -31.02 4.83 10.82
N VAL A 394 -30.97 3.62 10.27
CA VAL A 394 -30.20 2.49 10.81
C VAL A 394 -28.97 2.27 9.93
N TYR A 395 -27.82 2.21 10.58
CA TYR A 395 -26.51 2.14 9.93
C TYR A 395 -25.76 0.92 10.42
N THR A 396 -25.04 0.23 9.53
CA THR A 396 -24.11 -0.82 9.92
C THR A 396 -22.96 -0.21 10.73
N LYS A 397 -22.71 -0.71 11.94
CA LYS A 397 -21.67 -0.20 12.86
C LYS A 397 -20.28 -0.69 12.41
N VAL A 398 -19.55 0.19 11.70
CA VAL A 398 -18.31 -0.20 10.98
C VAL A 398 -17.21 -0.73 11.88
N ILE A 399 -17.11 -0.23 13.13
CA ILE A 399 -16.07 -0.67 14.07
C ILE A 399 -16.11 -2.18 14.35
N ASN A 400 -17.29 -2.80 14.31
CA ASN A 400 -17.46 -4.25 14.51
C ASN A 400 -16.83 -5.08 13.38
N TYR A 401 -16.61 -4.46 12.21
CA TYR A 401 -16.15 -5.14 10.99
C TYR A 401 -14.69 -4.82 10.64
N ILE A 402 -13.96 -4.08 11.47
CA ILE A 402 -12.56 -3.72 11.19
C ILE A 402 -11.67 -4.94 10.93
N PRO A 403 -11.75 -6.05 11.70
CA PRO A 403 -10.98 -7.25 11.40
C PRO A 403 -11.29 -7.83 10.01
N TRP A 404 -12.57 -7.84 9.62
CA TRP A 404 -13.03 -8.33 8.32
C TRP A 404 -12.54 -7.44 7.17
N ILE A 405 -12.68 -6.12 7.31
CA ILE A 405 -12.20 -5.14 6.33
C ILE A 405 -10.70 -5.30 6.10
N LYS A 406 -9.91 -5.31 7.18
CA LYS A 406 -8.44 -5.47 7.10
C LYS A 406 -8.04 -6.82 6.49
N LYS A 407 -8.72 -7.90 6.86
CA LYS A 407 -8.46 -9.24 6.32
C LYS A 407 -8.61 -9.28 4.80
N ILE A 408 -9.68 -8.69 4.27
CA ILE A 408 -9.91 -8.64 2.82
C ILE A 408 -8.89 -7.73 2.14
N MET A 409 -8.68 -6.52 2.68
CA MET A 409 -7.78 -5.54 2.08
C MET A 409 -6.33 -6.00 2.04
N ASN A 410 -5.87 -6.81 3.01
CA ASN A 410 -4.49 -7.31 3.07
C ASN A 410 -4.22 -8.51 2.14
N ASN A 411 -5.26 -9.12 1.57
CA ASN A 411 -5.11 -10.24 0.63
C ASN A 411 -4.87 -9.78 -0.82
N PHE A 412 -4.85 -8.47 -1.07
CA PHE A 412 -4.67 -7.80 -2.38
C PHE A 412 -3.88 -6.50 -2.21
#